data_AF-A0A349K3Q7-F1
#
_entry.id   AF-A0A349K3Q7-F1
#
_cell.length_a   1.000
_cell.length_b   1.000
_cell.length_c   1.000
_cell.angle_alpha   90.00
_cell.angle_beta   90.00
_cell.angle_gamma   90.00
#
_symmetry.space_group_name_H-M   'P 1'
#
loop_
_entity.id
_entity.type
_entity.pdbx_description
1 polymer ?
#
loop_
_entity_poly.entity_id
_entity_poly.type
_entity_poly.pdbx_seq_one_letter_code
_entity_poly.pdbx_strand_id
1 'polypeptide(L)' 'QEQAFEKLAKSLEAGNAHQTLLGVTGSGKTFSMANVIERMGRPTLVMSHNKTLAAQLYSEFRNFFPHNAVEYFVSY' A
#
# COMPACT_ATOMS: atom_id res chain seq x y z
N GLN A 1 -6.76 -13.42 -2.97
CA GLN A 1 -6.14 -12.08 -2.83
C GLN A 1 -5.07 -11.84 -3.90
N GLU A 2 -4.25 -12.85 -4.23
CA GLU A 2 -3.20 -12.76 -5.27
C GLU A 2 -3.65 -12.14 -6.59
N GLN A 3 -4.82 -12.53 -7.10
CA GLN A 3 -5.33 -12.02 -8.38
C GLN A 3 -5.57 -10.50 -8.40
N ALA A 4 -5.81 -9.85 -7.26
CA ALA A 4 -6.16 -8.44 -7.21
C ALA A 4 -4.93 -7.52 -7.31
N PHE A 5 -3.86 -7.80 -6.55
CA PHE A 5 -2.63 -7.00 -6.64
C PHE A 5 -1.90 -7.24 -7.97
N GLU A 6 -1.99 -8.44 -8.53
CA GLU A 6 -1.42 -8.77 -9.84
C GLU A 6 -1.99 -7.89 -10.96
N LYS A 7 -3.31 -7.70 -10.98
CA LYS A 7 -3.96 -6.82 -11.97
C LYS A 7 -3.55 -5.37 -11.79
N LEU A 8 -3.45 -4.90 -10.55
CA LEU A 8 -2.99 -3.55 -10.22
C LEU A 8 -1.54 -3.33 -10.67
N ALA A 9 -0.63 -4.23 -10.32
CA ALA A 9 0.78 -4.15 -10.70
C ALA A 9 0.96 -4.15 -12.22
N LYS A 10 0.31 -5.07 -12.94
CA LYS A 10 0.35 -5.09 -14.41
C LYS A 10 -0.17 -3.81 -15.05
N SER A 11 -1.24 -3.23 -14.49
CA SER A 11 -1.78 -1.97 -15.00
C SER A 11 -0.81 -0.80 -14.79
N LEU A 12 -0.14 -0.76 -13.63
CA LEU A 12 0.91 0.23 -13.35
C LEU A 12 2.15 0.03 -14.23
N GLU A 13 2.58 -1.21 -14.45
CA GLU A 13 3.68 -1.57 -15.37
C GLU A 13 3.36 -1.16 -16.82
N ALA A 14 2.09 -1.23 -17.23
CA ALA A 14 1.62 -0.74 -18.54
C ALA A 14 1.57 0.80 -18.65
N GLY A 15 1.97 1.54 -17.61
CA GLY A 15 2.02 3.01 -17.61
C GLY A 15 0.68 3.69 -17.30
N ASN A 16 -0.35 2.94 -16.90
CA ASN A 16 -1.64 3.53 -16.57
C ASN A 16 -1.58 4.28 -15.22
N ALA A 17 -1.74 5.60 -15.26
CA ALA A 17 -1.53 6.47 -14.10
C ALA A 17 -2.50 6.28 -12.92
N HIS A 18 -3.76 5.90 -13.19
CA HIS A 18 -4.82 5.88 -12.18
C HIS A 18 -5.48 4.51 -12.08
N GLN A 19 -5.41 3.89 -10.90
CA GLN A 19 -6.01 2.59 -10.62
C GLN A 19 -6.85 2.63 -9.33
N THR A 20 -7.86 1.77 -9.26
CA THR A 20 -8.71 1.62 -8.07
C THR A 20 -8.74 0.17 -7.63
N LEU A 21 -8.36 -0.09 -6.39
CA LEU A 21 -8.56 -1.39 -5.74
C LEU A 21 -9.96 -1.43 -5.11
N LEU A 22 -10.90 -2.12 -5.75
CA LEU A 22 -12.21 -2.40 -5.16
C LEU A 22 -12.10 -3.58 -4.20
N GLY A 23 -12.21 -3.32 -2.89
CA GLY A 23 -12.13 -4.35 -1.86
C GLY A 23 -12.98 -4.04 -0.64
N VAL A 24 -13.71 -5.04 -0.15
CA VAL A 24 -14.52 -4.97 1.07
C VAL A 24 -13.65 -4.83 2.33
N THR A 25 -14.24 -4.44 3.45
CA THR A 25 -13.53 -4.42 4.74
C THR A 25 -13.09 -5.84 5.13
N GLY A 26 -11.91 -5.98 5.72
CA GLY A 26 -11.33 -7.28 6.07
C GLY A 26 -10.70 -8.05 4.90
N SER A 27 -10.73 -7.54 3.67
CA SER A 27 -10.20 -8.23 2.48
C SER A 27 -8.67 -8.19 2.33
N GLY A 28 -7.92 -7.74 3.34
CA GLY A 28 -6.45 -7.64 3.27
C GLY A 28 -5.95 -6.55 2.31
N LYS A 29 -6.58 -5.37 2.30
CA LYS A 29 -6.18 -4.25 1.41
C LYS A 29 -4.75 -3.80 1.64
N THR A 30 -4.30 -3.66 2.89
CA THR A 30 -2.92 -3.25 3.19
C THR A 30 -1.91 -4.28 2.66
N PHE A 31 -2.16 -5.57 2.90
CA PHE A 31 -1.32 -6.64 2.37
C PHE A 31 -1.28 -6.63 0.83
N SER A 32 -2.42 -6.42 0.18
CA SER A 32 -2.48 -6.30 -1.28
C SER A 32 -1.65 -5.13 -1.78
N MET A 33 -1.75 -3.96 -1.13
CA MET A 33 -0.94 -2.79 -1.47
C MET A 33 0.55 -2.99 -1.18
N ALA A 34 0.92 -3.72 -0.12
CA ALA A 34 2.30 -4.07 0.17
C ALA A 34 2.93 -4.89 -0.98
N ASN A 35 2.22 -5.90 -1.49
CA ASN A 35 2.69 -6.68 -2.65
C ASN A 35 2.84 -5.80 -3.91
N VAL A 36 1.92 -4.84 -4.13
CA VAL A 36 2.08 -3.87 -5.24
C VAL A 36 3.34 -3.03 -5.03
N ILE A 37 3.56 -2.49 -3.83
CA ILE A 37 4.72 -1.65 -3.52
C ILE A 37 6.03 -2.43 -3.73
N GLU A 38 6.10 -3.66 -3.22
CA GLU A 38 7.25 -4.55 -3.38
C GLU A 38 7.56 -4.80 -4.85
N ARG A 39 6.54 -5.19 -5.63
CA ARG A 39 6.70 -5.48 -7.05
C ARG A 39 7.10 -4.26 -7.88
N MET A 40 6.54 -3.10 -7.57
CA MET A 40 6.87 -1.88 -8.31
C MET A 40 8.26 -1.35 -7.96
N GLY A 41 8.79 -1.64 -6.77
CA GLY A 41 10.15 -1.24 -6.35
C GLY A 41 10.38 0.28 -6.35
N ARG A 42 9.35 1.08 -6.07
CA ARG A 42 9.38 2.54 -6.14
C ARG A 42 9.12 3.19 -4.79
N PRO A 43 9.76 4.33 -4.46
CA PRO A 43 9.37 5.15 -3.32
C PRO A 43 7.87 5.46 -3.37
N THR A 44 7.16 5.18 -2.27
CA THR A 44 5.70 5.24 -2.22
C THR A 44 5.23 6.11 -1.06
N LEU A 45 4.24 6.97 -1.34
CA LEU A 45 3.53 7.75 -0.33
C LEU A 45 2.16 7.12 -0.08
N VAL A 46 1.86 6.76 1.17
CA VAL A 46 0.52 6.32 1.59
C VAL A 46 -0.16 7.45 2.34
N MET A 47 -1.31 7.91 1.83
CA MET A 47 -2.10 8.97 2.45
C MET A 47 -3.31 8.37 3.18
N SER A 48 -3.55 8.84 4.40
CA SER A 48 -4.70 8.45 5.23
C SER A 48 -5.48 9.68 5.64
N HIS A 49 -6.80 9.55 5.76
CA HIS A 49 -7.69 10.67 6.09
C HIS A 49 -7.70 11.04 7.58
N ASN A 50 -7.04 10.26 8.45
CA ASN A 50 -6.96 10.55 9.89
C ASN A 50 -5.69 9.96 10.53
N LYS A 51 -5.29 10.53 11.68
CA LYS A 51 -4.07 10.15 12.42
C LYS A 51 -4.11 8.70 12.93
N THR A 52 -5.27 8.21 13.38
CA THR A 52 -5.41 6.84 13.93
C THR A 52 -5.14 5.78 12.87
N LEU A 53 -5.78 5.90 11.70
CA LEU A 53 -5.59 4.98 10.58
C LEU A 53 -4.17 5.12 10.00
N ALA A 54 -3.60 6.34 9.99
CA ALA A 54 -2.22 6.55 9.56
C ALA A 54 -1.23 5.78 10.45
N ALA A 55 -1.40 5.83 11.77
CA ALA A 55 -0.58 5.07 12.71
C ALA A 55 -0.75 3.54 12.55
N GLN A 56 -1.98 3.07 12.33
CA GLN A 56 -2.23 1.66 12.05
C GLN A 56 -1.51 1.19 10.78
N LEU A 57 -1.67 1.92 9.67
CA LEU A 57 -1.02 1.60 8.40
C LEU A 57 0.51 1.62 8.54
N TYR A 58 1.06 2.59 9.27
CA TYR A 58 2.49 2.65 9.57
C TYR A 58 2.98 1.36 10.26
N SER A 59 2.28 0.91 11.31
CA SER A 59 2.65 -0.32 12.02
C SER A 59 2.54 -1.54 11.10
N GLU A 60 1.48 -1.64 10.28
CA GLU A 60 1.30 -2.73 9.33
C GLU A 60 2.43 -2.76 8.29
N PHE A 61 2.79 -1.62 7.70
CA PHE A 61 3.87 -1.53 6.72
C PHE A 61 5.26 -1.77 7.31
N ARG A 62 5.53 -1.34 8.56
CA ARG A 62 6.77 -1.71 9.28
C ARG A 62 6.89 -3.21 9.45
N ASN A 63 5.79 -3.91 9.70
CA ASN A 63 5.76 -5.37 9.82
C ASN A 63 5.95 -6.05 8.46
N PHE A 64 5.35 -5.53 7.38
CA PHE A 64 5.54 -6.08 6.04
C PHE A 64 6.95 -5.81 5.48
N PHE A 65 7.59 -4.70 5.86
CA PHE A 65 8.87 -4.26 5.35
C PHE A 65 9.90 -3.99 6.48
N PRO A 66 10.28 -5.00 7.26
CA PRO A 66 11.11 -4.82 8.46
C PRO A 66 12.53 -4.31 8.16
N HIS A 67 12.98 -4.46 6.91
CA HIS A 67 14.32 -4.07 6.46
C HIS A 67 14.33 -2.83 5.55
N ASN A 68 13.18 -2.18 5.34
CA ASN A 68 13.06 -0.97 4.52
C ASN A 68 12.78 0.26 5.40
N ALA A 69 13.07 1.44 4.84
CA ALA A 69 12.67 2.71 5.43
C ALA A 69 11.16 2.90 5.27
N VAL A 70 10.44 2.75 6.39
CA VAL A 70 9.01 3.05 6.49
C VAL A 70 8.90 4.15 7.53
N GLU A 71 8.46 5.32 7.08
CA GLU A 71 8.46 6.56 7.85
C GLU A 71 7.03 7.03 8.16
N TYR A 72 6.88 7.78 9.25
CA TYR A 72 5.58 8.32 9.68
C TYR A 72 5.62 9.85 9.69
N PHE A 73 4.83 10.48 8.82
CA PHE A 73 4.78 11.94 8.67
C PHE A 73 3.36 12.47 8.91
N VAL A 74 3.15 13.12 10.05
CA VAL A 74 1.87 13.76 10.43
C VAL A 74 2.13 15.12 11.06
N SER A 75 1.15 16.02 10.98
CA SER A 75 1.23 17.29 11.70
C SER A 75 1.17 17.07 13.21
N TYR A 76 1.86 17.93 13.96
CA TYR A 76 1.68 18.05 15.42
C TYR A 76 0.21 18.32 15.74
#